data_AF-A0A2H0N6X6-F1
#
_entry.id   AF-A0A2H0N6X6-F1
#
_cell.length_a   1.000
_cell.length_b   1.000
_cell.length_c   1.000
_cell.angle_alpha   90.00
_cell.angle_beta   90.00
_cell.angle_gamma   90.00
#
_symmetry.space_group_name_H-M   'P 1'
#
loop_
_entity.id
_entity.type
_entity.pdbx_description
1 polymer ?
#
loop_
_entity_poly.entity_id
_entity_poly.type
_entity_poly.pdbx_seq_one_letter_code
_entity_poly.pdbx_strand_id
1 'polypeptide(L)' 'MSLYFDEVIISAEVGINKPDPKIYSLALDKIKSNPEESIFIDDLEKNLEPAKKLGIATILYENPKQLEKNLSVYL' A
#
# COMPACT_ATOMS: atom_id res chain seq x y z
N MET A 1 -2.99 13.74 -14.24
CA MET A 1 -2.71 12.35 -13.87
C MET A 1 -1.21 12.12 -13.98
N SER A 2 -0.62 11.46 -12.99
CA SER A 2 0.76 10.96 -13.06
C SER A 2 0.85 9.89 -14.15
N LEU A 3 1.98 9.76 -14.86
CA LEU A 3 2.21 8.65 -15.79
C LEU A 3 2.28 7.28 -15.10
N TYR A 4 2.39 7.26 -13.77
CA TYR A 4 2.65 6.06 -12.97
C TYR A 4 1.52 5.69 -12.01
N PHE A 5 0.56 6.60 -11.75
CA PHE A 5 -0.45 6.39 -10.73
C PHE A 5 -1.83 6.81 -11.23
N ASP A 6 -2.80 5.89 -11.12
CA ASP A 6 -4.21 6.15 -11.40
C ASP A 6 -4.85 7.05 -10.33
N GLU A 7 -4.47 6.84 -9.07
CA GLU A 7 -4.96 7.61 -7.92
C GLU A 7 -3.80 8.03 -7.00
N VAL A 8 -3.94 9.19 -6.36
CA VAL A 8 -2.99 9.70 -5.36
C VAL A 8 -3.77 10.14 -4.13
N ILE A 9 -3.36 9.63 -2.96
CA ILE A 9 -3.94 9.99 -1.66
C ILE A 9 -2.88 10.69 -0.83
N ILE A 10 -3.14 11.95 -0.50
CA ILE A 10 -2.25 12.77 0.32
C ILE A 10 -2.85 12.91 1.72
N SER A 11 -2.14 12.45 2.74
CA SER A 11 -2.63 12.41 4.13
C SER A 11 -3.08 13.78 4.65
N ALA A 12 -2.42 14.86 4.23
CA ALA A 12 -2.80 16.23 4.60
C ALA A 12 -4.15 16.66 4.02
N GLU A 13 -4.56 16.12 2.87
CA GLU A 13 -5.84 16.44 2.22
C GLU A 13 -7.00 15.65 2.83
N VAL A 14 -6.73 14.40 3.23
CA VAL A 14 -7.76 13.50 3.79
C VAL A 14 -7.82 13.50 5.31
N GLY A 15 -6.85 14.12 5.99
CA GLY A 15 -6.79 14.22 7.46
C GLY A 15 -6.52 12.89 8.18
N ILE A 16 -6.06 11.87 7.46
CA ILE A 16 -5.77 10.52 7.96
C ILE A 16 -4.36 10.14 7.49
N ASN A 17 -3.55 9.56 8.37
CA ASN A 17 -2.20 9.12 8.05
C ASN A 17 -1.97 7.65 8.41
N LYS A 18 -0.95 7.05 7.80
CA LYS A 18 -0.43 5.76 8.26
C LYS A 18 0.15 5.93 9.68
N PRO A 19 -0.05 4.98 10.61
CA PRO A 19 -0.59 3.64 10.41
C PRO A 19 -2.10 3.49 10.71
N ASP A 20 -2.91 4.56 10.66
CA ASP A 20 -4.37 4.44 10.85
C ASP A 20 -4.97 3.53 9.76
N PRO A 21 -5.66 2.41 10.11
CA PRO A 21 -6.27 1.49 9.16
C PRO A 21 -7.18 2.17 8.11
N LYS A 22 -7.79 3.31 8.44
CA LYS A 22 -8.71 4.03 7.54
C LYS A 22 -8.04 4.50 6.25
N ILE A 23 -6.73 4.79 6.25
CA ILE A 23 -6.05 5.24 5.02
C ILE A 23 -5.92 4.12 3.99
N TYR A 24 -5.78 2.87 4.45
CA TYR A 24 -5.67 1.69 3.58
C TYR A 24 -7.05 1.33 3.02
N SER A 25 -8.10 1.34 3.86
CA SER A 25 -9.48 1.15 3.39
C SER A 25 -9.88 2.22 2.38
N LEU A 26 -9.54 3.49 2.63
CA LEU A 26 -9.77 4.58 1.68
C LEU A 26 -9.05 4.33 0.34
N ALA A 27 -7.81 3.82 0.37
CA ALA A 27 -7.07 3.49 -0.84
C ALA A 27 -7.78 2.40 -1.65
N LEU A 28 -8.16 1.30 -1.00
CA LEU A 28 -8.90 0.19 -1.62
C LEU A 28 -10.23 0.66 -2.23
N ASP A 29 -10.98 1.49 -1.52
CA ASP A 29 -12.26 2.05 -1.99
C ASP A 29 -12.07 2.94 -3.23
N LYS A 30 -11.05 3.79 -3.24
CA LYS A 30 -10.76 4.69 -4.37
C LYS A 30 -10.38 3.94 -5.65
N ILE A 31 -9.53 2.92 -5.53
CA ILE A 31 -9.08 2.11 -6.67
C ILE A 31 -10.01 0.92 -6.98
N LYS A 32 -11.06 0.72 -6.16
CA LYS A 32 -12.02 -0.38 -6.27
C LYS A 32 -11.36 -1.77 -6.31
N SER A 33 -10.38 -1.98 -5.43
CA SER A 33 -9.63 -3.24 -5.33
C SER A 33 -9.97 -3.98 -4.04
N ASN A 34 -9.94 -5.32 -4.08
CA ASN A 34 -10.05 -6.14 -2.87
C ASN A 34 -8.69 -6.20 -2.14
N PRO A 35 -8.68 -6.35 -0.80
CA PRO A 35 -7.43 -6.47 -0.05
C PRO A 35 -6.51 -7.59 -0.55
N GLU A 36 -7.06 -8.78 -0.76
CA GLU A 36 -6.36 -9.97 -1.27
C GLU A 36 -5.78 -9.82 -2.68
N GLU A 37 -6.22 -8.83 -3.45
CA GLU A 37 -5.71 -8.51 -4.79
C GLU A 37 -4.72 -7.34 -4.76
N SER A 38 -4.35 -6.86 -3.57
CA SER A 38 -3.57 -5.65 -3.36
C SER A 38 -2.24 -5.92 -2.66
N ILE A 39 -1.18 -5.22 -3.08
CA ILE A 39 0.13 -5.23 -2.43
C ILE A 39 0.43 -3.81 -1.91
N PHE A 40 0.74 -3.70 -0.63
CA PHE A 40 1.20 -2.46 0.00
C PHE A 40 2.71 -2.49 0.24
N ILE A 41 3.41 -1.47 -0.26
CA ILE A 41 4.87 -1.34 -0.20
C ILE A 41 5.19 -0.08 0.61
N ASP A 42 5.98 -0.21 1.68
CA ASP A 42 6.39 0.88 2.56
C ASP A 42 7.73 0.56 3.21
N ASP A 43 8.52 1.58 3.54
CA ASP A 43 9.82 1.45 4.18
C ASP A 43 9.74 1.40 5.72
N LEU A 44 8.56 1.65 6.31
CA LEU A 44 8.35 1.61 7.75
C LEU A 44 7.49 0.41 8.16
N GLU A 45 8.08 -0.51 8.91
CA GLU A 45 7.42 -1.75 9.38
C GLU A 45 6.09 -1.47 10.12
N LYS A 46 6.02 -0.40 10.92
CA LYS A 46 4.81 0.02 11.64
C LYS A 46 3.61 0.29 10.72
N ASN A 47 3.86 0.65 9.46
CA ASN A 47 2.82 0.91 8.46
C ASN A 47 2.34 -0.37 7.78
N LEU A 48 3.07 -1.49 7.90
CA LEU A 48 2.70 -2.75 7.25
C LEU A 48 1.68 -3.53 8.08
N GLU A 49 1.80 -3.52 9.40
CA GLU A 49 0.94 -4.30 10.29
C GLU A 49 -0.57 -4.02 10.14
N PRO A 50 -1.04 -2.77 10.02
CA PRO A 50 -2.44 -2.49 9.74
C PRO A 50 -2.90 -3.03 8.38
N ALA A 51 -2.06 -2.90 7.34
CA ALA A 51 -2.37 -3.39 6.00
C ALA A 51 -2.51 -4.92 5.97
N LYS A 52 -1.57 -5.65 6.60
CA LYS A 52 -1.66 -7.11 6.75
C LYS A 52 -2.96 -7.55 7.44
N LYS A 53 -3.37 -6.84 8.51
CA LYS A 53 -4.61 -7.14 9.25
C LYS A 53 -5.88 -6.95 8.40
N LEU A 54 -5.81 -6.14 7.34
CA LEU A 54 -6.89 -5.94 6.39
C LEU A 54 -6.89 -6.99 5.26
N GLY A 55 -5.92 -7.91 5.22
CA GLY A 55 -5.77 -8.90 4.15
C GLY A 55 -4.88 -8.45 2.98
N ILE A 56 -4.29 -7.26 3.07
CA ILE A 56 -3.40 -6.72 2.03
C ILE A 56 -2.02 -7.39 2.15
N ALA A 57 -1.49 -7.91 1.04
CA ALA A 57 -0.12 -8.40 1.00
C ALA A 57 0.85 -7.22 1.22
N THR A 58 1.92 -7.41 1.99
CA THR A 58 2.84 -6.30 2.31
C THR A 58 4.28 -6.63 1.99
N ILE A 59 5.03 -5.63 1.50
CA ILE A 59 6.48 -5.71 1.31
C ILE A 59 7.12 -4.56 2.08
N LEU A 60 8.04 -4.88 2.99
CA LEU A 60 8.97 -3.90 3.55
C LEU A 60 9.97 -3.52 2.46
N TYR A 61 10.00 -2.24 2.10
CA TYR A 61 10.90 -1.72 1.09
C TYR A 61 12.28 -1.42 1.70
N GLU A 62 13.33 -1.98 1.09
CA GLU A 62 14.71 -1.69 1.48
C GLU A 62 15.51 -1.09 0.32
N ASN A 63 15.35 -1.65 -0.89
CA ASN A 63 16.02 -1.20 -2.10
C ASN A 63 15.35 -1.79 -3.36
N PRO A 64 15.62 -1.25 -4.57
CA PRO A 64 14.97 -1.71 -5.80
C PRO A 64 15.19 -3.20 -6.12
N LYS A 65 16.41 -3.72 -5.94
CA LYS A 65 16.74 -5.12 -6.24
C LYS A 65 15.96 -6.09 -5.34
N GLN A 66 15.82 -5.75 -4.06
CA GLN A 66 15.00 -6.51 -3.11
C GLN A 66 13.52 -6.44 -3.49
N LEU A 67 13.01 -5.26 -3.86
CA LEU A 67 11.62 -5.11 -4.27
C LEU A 67 11.30 -5.94 -5.52
N GLU A 68 12.15 -5.90 -6.56
CA GLU A 68 11.99 -6.68 -7.79
C GLU A 68 11.90 -8.18 -7.49
N LYS A 69 12.82 -8.69 -6.66
CA LYS A 69 12.81 -10.09 -6.23
C LYS A 69 11.54 -10.46 -5.45
N ASN A 70 11.06 -9.56 -4.60
CA ASN A 70 9.86 -9.82 -3.79
C ASN A 70 8.57 -9.71 -4.61
N LEU A 71 8.54 -8.89 -5.67
CA LEU A 71 7.39 -8.79 -6.57
C LEU A 71 7.27 -9.97 -7.53
N SER A 72 8.37 -10.62 -7.89
CA SER A 72 8.38 -11.74 -8.85
C SER A 72 7.63 -13.01 -8.39
N VAL A 73 7.10 -13.04 -7.15
CA VAL A 73 6.26 -14.15 -6.67
C VAL A 73 4.77 -13.88 -6.86
N TYR A 74 4.40 -12.65 -7.24
CA TYR A 74 3.02 -12.22 -7.47
C TYR A 74 2.72 -11.98 -8.97
N LEU A 75 3.75 -11.97 -9.82
CA LEU A 75 3.69 -11.72 -11.26
C LEU A 75 4.18 -12.94 -12.03
#